data_AF-A0AAU9Q6Q2-F1
#
_entry.id   AF-A0AAU9Q6Q2-F1
#
_cell.length_a   1.000
_cell.length_b   1.000
_cell.length_c   1.000
_cell.angle_alpha   90.00
_cell.angle_beta   90.00
_cell.angle_gamma   90.00
#
_symmetry.space_group_name_H-M   'P 1'
#
loop_
_entity.id
_entity.type
_entity.pdbx_description
1 polymer ?
#
loop_
_entity_poly.entity_id
_entity_poly.type
_entity_poly.pdbx_seq_one_letter_code
_entity_poly.pdbx_strand_id
1 'polypeptide(L)'
;MKVYGQKTIEVVVDRCCDICGTSVMVDSNGVKLEEVGELTANWGFGSKMDGITHHLDMCESCFQVALSALKEHRRSIVMFDDEKDLPDERFGQQPVG
;
A
#
# COMPACT_ATOMS: atom_id res chain seq x y z
N MET A 1 -40.53 21.10 20.97
CA MET A 1 -40.68 19.86 20.18
C MET A 1 -39.54 19.83 19.17
N LYS A 2 -38.78 18.72 19.05
CA LYS A 2 -37.72 18.58 18.04
C LYS A 2 -38.20 17.65 16.93
N VAL A 3 -37.93 18.01 15.68
CA VAL A 3 -38.25 17.23 14.49
C VAL A 3 -36.93 16.82 13.85
N TYR A 4 -36.78 15.54 13.55
CA TYR A 4 -35.59 14.97 12.92
C TYR A 4 -35.95 14.49 11.52
N GLY A 5 -35.02 14.64 10.58
CA GLY A 5 -35.12 14.14 9.21
C GLY A 5 -34.01 13.15 8.92
N GLN A 6 -34.26 12.21 8.00
CA GLN A 6 -33.22 11.31 7.50
C GLN A 6 -32.39 11.99 6.41
N LYS A 7 -31.09 11.73 6.42
CA LYS A 7 -30.15 12.15 5.38
C LYS A 7 -29.38 10.92 4.89
N THR A 8 -29.39 10.69 3.58
CA THR A 8 -28.52 9.70 2.94
C THR A 8 -27.11 10.26 2.88
N ILE A 9 -26.12 9.46 3.28
CA ILE A 9 -24.70 9.77 3.14
C ILE A 9 -24.06 8.73 2.24
N GLU A 10 -23.09 9.16 1.45
CA GLU A 10 -22.23 8.24 0.71
C GLU A 10 -21.25 7.60 1.68
N VAL A 11 -21.07 6.29 1.54
CA VAL A 11 -20.14 5.50 2.33
C VAL A 11 -19.32 4.63 1.39
N VAL A 12 -18.05 4.43 1.71
CA VAL A 12 -17.19 3.49 0.99
C VAL A 12 -17.65 2.08 1.35
N VAL A 13 -18.18 1.34 0.36
CA VAL A 13 -18.67 -0.03 0.54
C VAL A 13 -17.66 -1.09 0.08
N ASP A 14 -16.67 -0.64 -0.68
CA ASP A 14 -15.59 -1.45 -1.20
C ASP A 14 -14.38 -0.58 -1.57
N ARG A 15 -13.19 -1.18 -1.52
CA ARG A 15 -11.92 -0.61 -1.97
C ARG A 15 -11.31 -1.65 -2.90
N CYS A 16 -10.85 -1.24 -4.08
CA CYS A 16 -10.32 -2.16 -5.08
C CYS A 16 -8.83 -1.92 -5.31
N CYS A 17 -8.10 -3.00 -5.60
CA CYS A 17 -6.70 -2.91 -5.97
C CYS A 17 -6.55 -2.18 -7.31
N ASP A 18 -5.72 -1.15 -7.35
CA ASP A 18 -5.44 -0.33 -8.54
C ASP A 18 -4.69 -1.10 -9.65
N ILE A 19 -4.16 -2.28 -9.34
CA ILE A 19 -3.39 -3.10 -10.29
C ILE A 19 -4.27 -4.16 -10.95
N CYS A 20 -5.00 -4.96 -10.17
CA CYS A 20 -5.78 -6.09 -10.68
C CYS A 20 -7.30 -5.90 -10.61
N GLY A 21 -7.80 -4.86 -9.94
CA GLY A 21 -9.22 -4.56 -9.78
C GLY A 21 -9.96 -5.39 -8.72
N THR A 22 -9.31 -6.38 -8.10
CA THR A 22 -9.91 -7.18 -7.03
C THR A 22 -10.12 -6.35 -5.77
N SER A 23 -11.24 -6.57 -5.06
CA SER A 23 -11.50 -5.96 -3.75
C SER A 23 -10.36 -6.26 -2.76
N VAL A 24 -9.96 -5.24 -2.00
CA VAL A 24 -9.04 -5.37 -0.85
C VAL A 24 -9.81 -5.52 0.47
N MET A 25 -11.13 -5.67 0.40
CA MET A 25 -11.98 -5.94 1.55
C MET A 25 -12.20 -7.45 1.69
N VAL A 26 -11.72 -8.04 2.79
CA VAL A 26 -11.84 -9.46 3.09
C VAL A 26 -12.99 -9.70 4.05
N ASP A 27 -13.88 -10.65 3.76
CA ASP A 27 -14.93 -11.06 4.70
C ASP A 27 -14.35 -11.99 5.75
N SER A 28 -14.50 -11.60 7.02
CA SER A 28 -14.19 -12.43 8.18
C SER A 28 -15.37 -12.42 9.14
N ASN A 29 -16.09 -13.54 9.20
CA ASN A 29 -17.27 -13.73 10.04
C ASN A 29 -18.38 -12.67 9.82
N GLY A 30 -18.61 -12.28 8.57
CA GLY A 30 -19.63 -11.28 8.20
C GLY A 30 -19.19 -9.83 8.45
N VAL A 31 -17.93 -9.61 8.81
CA VAL A 31 -17.29 -8.29 8.89
C VAL A 31 -16.34 -8.15 7.72
N LYS A 32 -16.50 -7.08 6.94
CA LYS A 32 -15.51 -6.69 5.93
C LYS A 32 -14.34 -5.99 6.62
N LEU A 33 -13.17 -6.63 6.59
CA LEU A 33 -11.91 -6.07 7.05
C LEU A 33 -11.10 -5.59 5.85
N GLU A 34 -10.40 -4.47 6.01
CA GLU A 34 -9.56 -3.92 4.95
C GLU A 34 -8.15 -4.51 5.05
N GLU A 35 -7.73 -5.21 4.00
CA GLU A 35 -6.40 -5.81 3.86
C GLU A 35 -5.71 -5.18 2.65
N VAL A 36 -5.20 -3.96 2.85
CA VAL A 36 -4.61 -3.13 1.80
C VAL A 36 -3.13 -2.86 2.05
N GLY A 37 -2.33 -2.98 1.00
CA GLY A 37 -1.00 -2.38 0.94
C GLY A 37 -1.06 -1.04 0.21
N GLU A 38 -0.52 0.01 0.81
CA GLU A 38 -0.49 1.35 0.21
C GLU A 38 0.92 1.72 -0.26
N LEU A 39 1.05 2.20 -1.50
CA LEU A 39 2.26 2.86 -2.00
C LEU A 39 1.96 4.34 -2.23
N THR A 40 2.51 5.18 -1.35
CA THR A 40 2.25 6.63 -1.37
C THR A 40 3.53 7.42 -1.51
N ALA A 41 3.45 8.54 -2.22
CA ALA A 41 4.52 9.51 -2.31
C ALA A 41 3.95 10.92 -2.45
N ASN A 42 4.55 11.89 -1.77
CA ASN A 42 4.27 13.30 -1.97
C ASN A 42 5.59 14.02 -2.19
N TRP A 43 5.77 14.59 -3.37
CA TRP A 43 7.01 15.21 -3.79
C TRP A 43 6.91 16.73 -3.64
N GLY A 44 7.78 17.30 -2.80
CA GLY A 44 7.86 18.74 -2.58
C GLY A 44 8.96 19.44 -3.37
N PHE A 45 9.15 20.71 -3.02
CA PHE A 45 10.08 21.62 -3.67
C PHE A 45 11.49 21.04 -3.80
N GLY A 46 12.03 21.09 -5.02
CA GLY A 46 13.37 20.58 -5.36
C GLY A 46 13.40 19.14 -5.88
N SER A 47 12.28 18.41 -5.84
CA SER A 47 12.13 17.15 -6.57
C SER A 47 11.94 17.40 -8.06
N LYS A 48 12.40 16.47 -8.92
CA LYS A 48 12.00 16.45 -10.34
C LYS A 48 10.49 16.22 -10.54
N MET A 49 9.82 15.77 -9.49
CA MET A 49 8.38 15.50 -9.44
C MET A 49 7.66 16.50 -8.52
N ASP A 50 8.22 17.69 -8.28
CA ASP A 50 7.62 18.70 -7.41
C ASP A 50 6.13 18.93 -7.71
N GLY A 51 5.30 18.87 -6.67
CA GLY A 51 3.85 19.00 -6.73
C GLY A 51 3.10 17.73 -7.14
N ILE A 52 3.79 16.63 -7.43
CA ILE A 52 3.17 15.35 -7.79
C ILE A 52 2.99 14.49 -6.53
N THR A 53 1.79 13.91 -6.42
CA THR A 53 1.44 12.91 -5.41
C THR A 53 1.08 11.61 -6.12
N HIS A 54 1.53 10.49 -5.55
CA HIS A 54 1.13 9.15 -5.93
C HIS A 54 0.43 8.47 -4.77
N HIS A 55 -0.60 7.68 -5.10
CA HIS A 55 -1.30 6.81 -4.19
C HIS A 55 -1.74 5.58 -4.98
N LEU A 56 -1.42 4.39 -4.50
CA LEU A 56 -1.86 3.12 -5.06
C LEU A 56 -2.30 2.17 -3.95
N ASP A 57 -3.47 1.58 -4.15
CA ASP A 57 -4.04 0.53 -3.33
C ASP A 57 -3.76 -0.83 -3.93
N MET A 58 -3.18 -1.72 -3.14
CA MET A 58 -2.77 -3.03 -3.60
C MET A 58 -3.35 -4.12 -2.72
N CYS A 59 -3.89 -5.16 -3.34
CA CYS A 59 -4.09 -6.42 -2.65
C CYS A 59 -2.74 -7.07 -2.32
N GLU A 60 -2.74 -8.03 -1.40
CA GLU A 60 -1.53 -8.70 -0.91
C GLU A 60 -0.63 -9.23 -2.04
N SER A 61 -1.21 -9.85 -3.08
CA SER A 61 -0.44 -10.42 -4.19
C SER A 61 0.24 -9.34 -5.05
N CYS A 62 -0.47 -8.25 -5.37
CA CYS A 62 0.10 -7.13 -6.12
C CYS A 62 1.15 -6.37 -5.30
N PHE A 63 0.93 -6.23 -3.99
CA PHE A 63 1.92 -5.67 -3.08
C PHE A 63 3.20 -6.52 -3.06
N GLN A 64 3.07 -7.85 -3.01
CA GLN A 64 4.22 -8.75 -3.01
C GLN A 64 5.04 -8.67 -4.31
N VAL A 65 4.39 -8.42 -5.45
CA VAL A 65 5.08 -8.16 -6.73
C VAL A 65 5.91 -6.87 -6.62
N ALA A 66 5.32 -5.78 -6.12
CA ALA A 66 6.02 -4.52 -5.92
C ALA A 66 7.21 -4.67 -4.96
N LEU A 67 7.00 -5.34 -3.82
CA LEU A 67 8.04 -5.61 -2.82
C LEU A 67 9.20 -6.43 -3.41
N SER A 68 8.88 -7.43 -4.21
CA SER A 68 9.88 -8.29 -4.87
C SER A 68 10.73 -7.50 -5.87
N ALA A 69 10.11 -6.61 -6.66
CA ALA A 69 10.82 -5.73 -7.58
C ALA A 69 11.78 -4.79 -6.84
N LEU A 70 11.34 -4.22 -5.71
CA LEU A 70 12.17 -3.35 -4.88
C LEU A 70 13.32 -4.12 -4.20
N LYS A 71 13.04 -5.34 -3.72
CA LYS A 71 14.05 -6.25 -3.13
C LYS A 71 15.15 -6.57 -4.14
N GLU A 72 14.79 -6.89 -5.37
CA GLU A 72 15.76 -7.19 -6.42
C GLU A 72 16.54 -5.94 -6.85
N HIS A 73 15.87 -4.79 -6.98
CA HIS A 73 16.55 -3.54 -7.24
C HIS A 73 17.58 -3.21 -6.14
N ARG A 74 17.21 -3.38 -4.86
CA ARG A 74 18.15 -3.21 -3.74
C ARG A 74 19.32 -4.18 -3.83
N ARG A 75 19.07 -5.46 -4.13
CA ARG A 75 20.12 -6.47 -4.33
C ARG A 75 21.12 -6.01 -5.38
N SER A 76 20.64 -5.54 -6.55
CA SER A 76 21.50 -5.10 -7.64
C SER A 76 22.43 -3.93 -7.27
N ILE A 77 22.03 -3.08 -6.32
CA ILE A 77 22.83 -1.94 -5.85
C ILE A 77 23.95 -2.39 -4.92
N VAL A 78 23.72 -3.40 -4.08
CA VAL A 78 24.64 -3.78 -3.00
C VAL A 78 25.40 -5.08 -3.24
N MET A 79 25.11 -5.82 -4.31
CA MET A 79 25.65 -7.17 -4.53
C MET A 79 27.18 -7.26 -4.67
N PHE A 80 27.87 -6.15 -4.93
CA PHE A 80 29.33 -6.08 -5.03
C PHE A 80 29.98 -5.28 -3.88
N ASP A 81 29.20 -4.96 -2.85
CA ASP A 81 29.65 -4.20 -1.70
C ASP A 81 29.71 -5.12 -0.48
N ASP A 82 30.93 -5.60 -0.17
CA ASP A 82 31.18 -6.56 0.91
C ASP A 82 30.86 -5.97 2.31
N GLU A 83 30.68 -4.65 2.44
CA GLU A 83 30.28 -3.99 3.69
C GLU A 83 28.76 -3.95 3.88
N LYS A 84 27.96 -4.34 2.88
CA LYS A 84 26.50 -4.26 2.92
C LYS A 84 25.83 -5.62 2.83
N ASP A 85 24.85 -5.84 3.71
CA ASP A 85 24.01 -7.03 3.66
C ASP A 85 23.07 -7.03 2.45
N LEU A 86 22.89 -8.22 1.87
CA LEU A 86 21.87 -8.49 0.86
C LEU A 86 20.48 -8.46 1.51
N PRO A 87 19.44 -7.97 0.79
CA PRO A 87 18.09 -8.01 1.33
C PRO A 87 17.58 -9.46 1.47
N ASP A 88 17.01 -9.76 2.63
CA ASP A 88 16.54 -11.10 3.02
C ASP A 88 15.01 -11.22 2.94
N GLU A 89 14.44 -12.29 3.51
CA GLU A 89 12.98 -12.52 3.54
C GLU A 89 12.20 -11.54 4.43
N ARG A 90 12.90 -10.77 5.27
CA ARG A 90 12.29 -9.76 6.14
C ARG A 90 12.35 -8.36 5.54
N PHE A 91 12.78 -8.23 4.28
CA PHE A 91 12.85 -6.95 3.58
C PHE A 91 11.52 -6.19 3.64
N GLY A 92 11.54 -5.02 4.29
CA GLY A 92 10.37 -4.16 4.45
C GLY A 92 9.44 -4.51 5.62
N GLN A 93 9.71 -5.58 6.38
CA GLN A 93 8.92 -5.91 7.58
C GLN A 93 9.28 -4.98 8.75
N GLN A 94 8.27 -4.48 9.45
CA GLN A 94 8.47 -3.77 10.72
C GLN A 94 8.47 -4.78 11.88
N PRO A 95 9.32 -4.58 12.91
CA PRO A 95 9.25 -5.39 14.12
C PRO A 95 7.86 -5.26 14.73
N VAL A 96 7.24 -6.39 15.05
CA VAL A 96 6.02 -6.39 15.88
C VAL A 96 6.46 -6.02 17.30
N GLY A 97 5.95 -4.90 17.81
CA GLY A 97 6.19 -4.44 19.18
C GLY A 97 5.56 -5.33 20.23
#